data_AF-A0ABD0QDP2-F1
#
_entry.id   AF-A0ABD0QDP2-F1
#
_cell.length_a   1.000
_cell.length_b   1.000
_cell.length_c   1.000
_cell.angle_alpha   90.00
_cell.angle_beta   90.00
_cell.angle_gamma   90.00
#
_symmetry.space_group_name_H-M   'P 1'
#
loop_
_entity.id
_entity.type
_entity.pdbx_description
1 polymer ?
#
loop_
_entity_poly.entity_id
_entity_poly.type
_entity_poly.pdbx_seq_one_letter_code
_entity_poly.pdbx_strand_id
1 'polypeptide(L)'
;GNVTFSCSEPQLVAATFQSSSSSFLSLPAPAPILEGLSVRLQFRTWNPDGLLLSSPLISGQEPRYLILQISSGRLHLTHQTSALKMSEVSA
;
A
#
# COMPACT_ATOMS: atom_id res chain seq x y z
N GLY A 1 -9.73 24.88 -38.58
CA GLY A 1 -10.37 25.12 -37.28
C GLY A 1 -9.33 24.87 -36.20
N ASN A 2 -9.20 25.77 -35.21
CA ASN A 2 -8.30 25.56 -34.08
C ASN A 2 -8.94 24.57 -33.11
N VAL A 3 -8.27 23.45 -32.86
CA VAL A 3 -8.64 22.47 -31.83
C VAL A 3 -7.54 22.46 -30.80
N THR A 4 -7.89 22.77 -29.55
CA THR A 4 -6.97 22.67 -28.41
C THR A 4 -7.45 21.57 -27.48
N PHE A 5 -6.53 20.69 -27.09
CA PHE A 5 -6.74 19.68 -26.07
C PHE A 5 -6.30 20.26 -24.73
N SER A 6 -7.16 20.22 -23.73
CA SER A 6 -6.82 20.56 -22.35
C SER A 6 -7.06 19.33 -21.47
N CYS A 7 -6.12 19.09 -20.56
CA CYS A 7 -6.33 18.17 -19.45
C CYS A 7 -6.02 18.97 -18.18
N SER A 8 -6.90 18.89 -17.19
CA SER A 8 -6.65 19.47 -15.87
C SER A 8 -5.69 18.56 -15.10
N GLU A 9 -4.66 19.14 -14.50
CA GLU A 9 -3.74 18.39 -13.64
C GLU A 9 -4.51 17.72 -12.48
N PRO A 10 -4.28 16.44 -12.18
CA PRO A 10 -4.95 15.77 -11.08
C PRO A 10 -4.54 16.40 -9.74
N GLN A 11 -5.53 16.82 -8.96
CA GLN A 11 -5.29 17.31 -7.60
C GLN A 11 -5.01 16.13 -6.67
N LEU A 12 -3.84 16.12 -6.03
CA LEU A 12 -3.51 15.16 -4.99
C LEU A 12 -4.30 15.49 -3.72
N VAL A 13 -5.11 14.54 -3.26
CA VAL A 13 -5.89 14.66 -2.01
C VAL A 13 -5.35 13.68 -0.98
N ALA A 14 -5.15 14.13 0.25
CA ALA A 14 -4.76 13.27 1.36
C ALA A 14 -6.00 12.58 1.98
N ALA A 15 -5.87 11.31 2.34
CA ALA A 15 -6.85 10.59 3.13
C ALA A 15 -6.44 10.57 4.61
N THR A 16 -7.40 10.71 5.53
CA THR A 16 -7.19 10.58 6.98
C THR A 16 -7.92 9.34 7.50
N PHE A 17 -7.20 8.43 8.15
CA PHE A 17 -7.73 7.22 8.76
C PHE A 17 -7.94 7.46 10.25
N GLN A 18 -9.20 7.55 10.68
CA GLN A 18 -9.56 7.89 12.07
C GLN A 18 -9.48 6.68 13.02
N SER A 19 -9.54 5.46 12.48
CA SER A 19 -9.40 4.21 13.23
C SER A 19 -8.29 3.36 12.66
N SER A 20 -7.39 2.88 13.50
CA SER A 20 -6.29 1.98 13.11
C SER A 20 -6.77 0.57 12.77
N SER A 21 -7.95 0.15 13.23
CA SER A 21 -8.46 -1.21 13.03
C SER A 21 -9.62 -1.31 12.04
N SER A 22 -10.28 -0.19 11.72
CA SER A 22 -11.52 -0.20 10.92
C SER A 22 -11.59 0.85 9.81
N SER A 23 -10.59 1.72 9.66
CA SER A 23 -10.51 2.64 8.52
C SER A 23 -9.52 2.10 7.48
N PHE A 24 -9.97 1.94 6.24
CA PHE A 24 -9.12 1.52 5.12
C PHE A 24 -9.58 2.14 3.81
N LEU A 25 -8.68 2.17 2.83
CA LEU A 25 -8.95 2.65 1.47
C LEU A 25 -8.54 1.55 0.50
N SER A 26 -9.50 1.05 -0.28
CA SER A 26 -9.21 0.14 -1.38
C SER A 26 -8.98 0.95 -2.65
N LEU A 27 -7.81 0.78 -3.25
CA LEU A 27 -7.47 1.40 -4.53
C LEU A 27 -7.64 0.38 -5.65
N PRO A 28 -8.06 0.81 -6.86
CA PRO A 28 -8.12 -0.08 -8.00
C PRO A 28 -6.72 -0.67 -8.25
N ALA A 29 -6.65 -2.00 -8.36
CA ALA A 29 -5.39 -2.66 -8.67
C ALA A 29 -4.91 -2.22 -10.06
N PRO A 30 -3.62 -1.89 -10.22
CA PRO A 30 -3.05 -1.69 -11.55
C PRO A 30 -3.30 -2.94 -12.40
N ALA A 31 -3.53 -2.76 -13.70
CA ALA A 31 -3.52 -3.89 -14.62
C ALA A 31 -2.21 -4.68 -14.44
N PRO A 32 -2.19 -6.00 -14.61
CA PRO A 32 -0.96 -6.79 -14.52
C PRO A 32 0.00 -6.32 -15.62
N ILE A 33 0.90 -5.39 -15.29
CA ILE A 33 1.95 -4.93 -16.18
C ILE A 33 3.19 -5.76 -15.88
N LEU A 34 3.86 -6.22 -16.93
CA LEU A 34 5.09 -7.02 -16.83
C LEU A 34 6.24 -6.26 -16.10
N GLU A 35 6.08 -4.94 -15.92
CA GLU A 35 7.06 -3.97 -15.40
C GLU A 35 7.15 -3.91 -13.86
N GLY A 36 6.35 -4.70 -13.13
CA GLY A 36 6.38 -4.72 -11.67
C GLY A 36 5.56 -3.62 -10.99
N LEU A 37 5.64 -3.55 -9.65
CA LEU A 37 4.86 -2.63 -8.81
C LEU A 37 5.77 -1.51 -8.27
N SER A 38 5.41 -0.26 -8.55
CA SER A 38 6.03 0.92 -7.93
C SER A 38 4.97 1.72 -7.18
N VAL A 39 5.26 2.05 -5.92
CA VAL A 39 4.34 2.82 -5.06
C VAL A 39 5.13 3.96 -4.42
N ARG A 40 4.55 5.16 -4.46
CA ARG A 40 5.04 6.33 -3.73
C ARG A 40 3.93 6.82 -2.82
N LEU A 41 4.24 6.97 -1.54
CA LEU A 41 3.31 7.44 -0.52
C LEU A 41 4.00 8.44 0.41
N GLN A 42 3.22 9.40 0.90
CA GLN A 42 3.59 10.30 1.97
C GLN A 42 2.63 10.05 3.12
N PHE A 43 3.15 9.82 4.33
CA PHE A 43 2.31 9.55 5.49
C PHE A 43 2.84 10.32 6.71
N ARG A 44 1.92 10.60 7.63
CA ARG A 44 2.20 11.13 8.98
C ARG A 44 1.29 10.41 9.95
N THR A 45 1.87 9.84 11.00
CA THR A 45 1.12 9.16 12.05
C THR A 45 1.81 9.38 13.39
N TRP A 46 1.03 9.38 14.47
CA TRP A 46 1.52 9.30 15.84
C TRP A 46 1.49 7.86 16.38
N ASN A 47 0.84 6.95 15.66
CA ASN A 47 0.73 5.55 16.05
C ASN A 47 2.08 4.85 15.80
N PRO A 48 2.68 4.19 16.81
CA PRO A 48 3.96 3.51 16.65
C PRO A 48 3.85 2.23 15.81
N ASP A 49 2.65 1.68 15.71
CA ASP A 49 2.34 0.44 14.99
C ASP A 49 1.13 0.64 14.06
N GLY A 50 1.18 0.04 12.87
CA GLY A 50 0.07 0.06 11.93
C GLY A 50 0.44 -0.38 10.51
N LEU A 51 -0.52 -1.00 9.82
CA LEU A 51 -0.42 -1.35 8.40
C LEU A 51 -0.60 -0.10 7.53
N LEU A 52 0.38 0.19 6.65
CA LEU A 52 0.36 1.35 5.76
C LEU A 52 -0.08 0.98 4.33
N LEU A 53 0.32 -0.20 3.85
CA LEU A 53 -0.03 -0.70 2.52
C LEU A 53 -0.04 -2.23 2.51
N SER A 54 -1.04 -2.80 1.85
CA SER A 54 -1.07 -4.21 1.44
C SER A 54 -1.40 -4.30 -0.04
N SER A 55 -0.61 -5.04 -0.80
CA SER A 55 -0.81 -5.22 -2.23
C SER A 55 -0.56 -6.68 -2.65
N PRO A 56 -1.49 -7.32 -3.38
CA PRO A 56 -1.25 -8.65 -3.92
C PRO A 56 -0.22 -8.56 -5.05
N LEU A 57 0.78 -9.43 -5.00
CA LEU A 57 1.74 -9.64 -6.07
C LEU A 57 1.26 -10.83 -6.89
N ILE A 58 1.03 -10.59 -8.18
CA ILE A 58 0.64 -11.62 -9.13
C ILE A 58 1.91 -12.41 -9.46
N SER A 59 2.11 -13.54 -8.77
CA SER A 59 3.20 -14.47 -9.10
C SER A 59 2.74 -15.92 -8.92
N GLY A 60 2.42 -16.58 -10.02
CA GLY A 60 2.14 -18.02 -10.04
C GLY A 60 0.89 -18.43 -9.25
N GLN A 61 0.94 -19.64 -8.69
CA GLN A 61 -0.23 -20.40 -8.20
C GLN A 61 -0.73 -19.98 -6.79
N GLU A 62 0.05 -19.20 -6.04
CA GLU A 62 -0.27 -18.80 -4.67
C GLU A 62 -0.26 -17.27 -4.52
N PRO A 63 -1.24 -16.67 -3.81
CA PRO A 63 -1.26 -15.24 -3.58
C PRO A 63 -0.10 -14.83 -2.67
N ARG A 64 0.71 -13.90 -3.15
CA ARG A 64 1.77 -13.27 -2.38
C ARG A 64 1.37 -11.83 -2.08
N TYR A 65 1.77 -11.32 -0.93
CA TYR A 65 1.46 -9.94 -0.54
C TYR A 65 2.74 -9.16 -0.27
N LEU A 66 2.76 -7.93 -0.75
CA LEU A 66 3.69 -6.91 -0.28
C LEU A 66 3.03 -6.14 0.85
N ILE A 67 3.68 -6.11 2.01
CA ILE A 67 3.19 -5.45 3.21
C ILE A 67 4.20 -4.39 3.64
N LEU A 68 3.73 -3.14 3.70
CA LEU A 68 4.46 -2.04 4.35
C LEU A 68 3.73 -1.70 5.65
N GLN A 69 4.46 -1.73 6.75
CA GLN A 69 3.93 -1.36 8.07
C GLN A 69 4.93 -0.50 8.84
N ILE A 70 4.41 0.26 9.80
CA ILE A 70 5.23 0.82 10.88
C ILE A 70 5.11 -0.13 12.08
N SER A 71 6.23 -0.43 12.73
CA SER A 71 6.23 -1.12 14.02
C SER A 71 7.30 -0.56 14.92
N SER A 72 6.94 -0.26 16.16
CA SER A 72 7.82 0.42 17.13
C SER A 72 8.51 1.66 16.54
N GLY A 73 7.79 2.42 15.71
CA GLY A 73 8.31 3.62 15.05
C GLY A 73 9.25 3.38 13.86
N ARG A 74 9.47 2.14 13.44
CA ARG A 74 10.32 1.78 12.28
C ARG A 74 9.47 1.28 11.13
N LEU A 75 9.93 1.56 9.91
CA LEU A 75 9.30 1.05 8.69
C LEU A 75 9.80 -0.36 8.37
N HIS A 76 8.85 -1.26 8.11
CA HIS A 76 9.10 -2.63 7.71
C HIS A 76 8.42 -2.90 6.37
N LEU A 77 9.22 -3.35 5.39
CA LEU A 77 8.72 -3.85 4.12
C LEU A 77 8.93 -5.36 4.09
N THR A 78 7.84 -6.12 3.95
CA THR A 78 7.88 -7.58 3.94
C THR A 78 7.16 -8.14 2.72
N HIS A 79 7.69 -9.27 2.25
CA HIS A 79 7.06 -10.09 1.23
C HIS A 79 6.50 -11.34 1.91
N GLN A 80 5.18 -11.47 1.95
CA GLN A 80 4.50 -12.58 2.59
C GLN A 80 3.97 -13.58 1.54
N THR A 81 4.44 -14.82 1.65
CA THR A 81 3.88 -15.99 0.96
C THR A 81 2.88 -16.68 1.89
N SER A 82 1.59 -16.45 1.65
CA SER A 82 0.41 -17.00 2.35
C SER A 82 0.23 -16.69 3.87
N ALA A 83 -1.02 -16.81 4.31
CA ALA A 83 -1.64 -16.12 5.46
C ALA A 83 -1.31 -16.65 6.88
N LEU A 84 -0.26 -17.45 7.07
CA LEU A 84 0.06 -18.05 8.36
C LEU A 84 1.57 -18.15 8.60
N LYS A 85 2.21 -17.00 8.87
CA LYS A 85 3.39 -17.00 9.75
C LYS A 85 3.56 -15.63 10.43
N MET A 86 2.60 -15.27 11.28
CA MET A 86 2.92 -14.43 12.43
C MET A 86 3.80 -15.29 13.36
N SER A 87 5.10 -15.28 13.11
CA SER A 87 6.08 -15.57 14.15
C SER A 87 6.68 -14.24 14.56
N GLU A 88 5.98 -13.56 15.47
CA GLU A 88 6.52 -12.45 16.24
C GLU A 88 7.59 -13.02 17.17
N VAL A 89 8.85 -12.59 16.98
CA VAL A 89 9.92 -12.80 17.97
C VAL A 89 10.14 -11.45 18.61
N SER A 90 9.59 -11.29 19.81
CA SER A 90 9.92 -10.21 20.74
C SER A 90 11.04 -10.71 21.66
N ALA A 91 12.10 -9.92 21.78
CA ALA A 91 13.17 -10.10 22.76
C ALA A 91 12.93 -9.16 23.95
#